data_AF-A0A7V8Z5C2-F1
#
_entry.id   AF-A0A7V8Z5C2-F1
#
_cell.length_a   1.000
_cell.length_b   1.000
_cell.length_c   1.000
_cell.angle_alpha   90.00
_cell.angle_beta   90.00
_cell.angle_gamma   90.00
#
_symmetry.space_group_name_H-M   'P 1'
#
loop_
_entity.id
_entity.type
_entity.pdbx_description
1 polymer ?
#
loop_
_entity_poly.entity_id
_entity_poly.type
_entity_poly.pdbx_seq_one_letter_code
_entity_poly.pdbx_strand_id
1 'polypeptide(L)' 'MVNQRRTTVTASNEALRTLEAEAQRRGVPVSVILREILEEKAHSLRAGRRPRVAVGRSTDGASAADLASEPVAEPPR' A
#
# COMPACT_ATOMS: atom_id res chain seq x y z
N MET A 1 -12.79 18.43 8.09
CA MET A 1 -13.70 17.77 7.12
C MET A 1 -12.90 16.71 6.39
N VAL A 2 -13.22 15.41 6.53
CA VAL A 2 -12.47 14.35 5.82
C VAL A 2 -12.94 14.34 4.37
N ASN A 3 -12.05 14.63 3.42
CA ASN A 3 -12.39 14.63 2.00
C ASN A 3 -12.52 13.18 1.50
N GLN A 4 -13.75 12.69 1.31
CA GLN A 4 -14.00 11.34 0.81
C GLN A 4 -13.88 11.31 -0.72
N ARG A 5 -12.79 10.72 -1.23
CA ARG A 5 -12.61 10.44 -2.65
C ARG A 5 -13.24 9.10 -3.01
N ARG A 6 -14.12 9.07 -4.01
CA ARG A 6 -14.67 7.83 -4.57
C ARG A 6 -13.68 7.25 -5.58
N THR A 7 -13.45 5.95 -5.48
CA THR A 7 -12.60 5.18 -6.40
C THR A 7 -13.35 3.92 -6.80
N THR A 8 -13.43 3.64 -8.09
CA THR A 8 -13.96 2.38 -8.61
C THR A 8 -12.80 1.42 -8.79
N VAL A 9 -12.97 0.19 -8.30
CA VAL A 9 -11.97 -0.89 -8.42
C VAL A 9 -12.62 -2.11 -9.04
N THR A 10 -11.82 -2.87 -9.79
CA THR A 10 -12.21 -4.18 -10.31
C THR A 10 -11.58 -5.26 -9.44
N ALA A 11 -12.31 -6.36 -9.24
CA ALA A 11 -11.84 -7.51 -8.47
C ALA A 11 -12.39 -8.79 -9.10
N SER A 12 -11.75 -9.94 -8.83
CA SER A 12 -12.27 -11.23 -9.24
C SER A 12 -13.56 -11.56 -8.47
N ASN A 13 -14.42 -12.40 -9.06
CA ASN A 13 -15.64 -12.87 -8.40
C ASN A 13 -15.36 -13.61 -7.09
N GLU A 14 -14.24 -14.33 -7.01
CA GLU A 14 -13.80 -15.03 -5.80
C GLU A 14 -13.46 -14.05 -4.66
N ALA A 15 -12.72 -12.98 -4.98
CA ALA A 15 -12.38 -11.94 -4.01
C ALA A 15 -13.64 -11.21 -3.52
N LEU A 16 -14.58 -10.90 -4.41
CA LEU A 16 -15.86 -10.27 -4.05
C LEU A 16 -16.67 -11.17 -3.09
N ARG A 17 -16.82 -12.45 -3.41
CA ARG A 17 -17.52 -13.40 -2.52
C ARG A 17 -16.88 -13.51 -1.14
N THR A 18 -15.55 -13.47 -1.08
CA THR A 18 -14.82 -13.50 0.19
C THR A 18 -15.12 -12.26 1.03
N LEU A 19 -15.10 -11.08 0.42
CA LEU A 19 -15.42 -9.81 1.09
C LEU A 19 -16.89 -9.76 1.54
N GLU A 20 -17.81 -10.25 0.71
CA GLU A 20 -19.24 -10.34 1.04
C GLU A 20 -19.49 -11.30 2.20
N ALA A 21 -18.83 -12.47 2.21
CA ALA A 21 -18.93 -13.43 3.30
C ALA A 21 -18.47 -12.83 4.63
N GLU A 22 -17.36 -12.09 4.65
CA GLU A 22 -16.88 -11.44 5.88
C GLU A 22 -17.72 -10.24 6.31
N ALA A 23 -18.21 -9.46 5.35
CA ALA A 23 -19.18 -8.40 5.61
C ALA A 23 -20.43 -8.97 6.29
N GLN A 24 -20.96 -10.09 5.77
CA GLN A 24 -22.12 -10.77 6.33
C GLN A 24 -21.84 -11.35 7.72
N ARG A 25 -20.70 -12.02 7.92
CA ARG A 25 -20.30 -12.58 9.22
C ARG A 25 -20.24 -11.49 10.31
N ARG A 26 -19.73 -10.31 9.96
CA ARG A 26 -19.52 -9.20 10.90
C ARG A 26 -20.70 -8.23 10.96
N GLY A 27 -21.70 -8.37 10.09
CA GLY A 27 -22.86 -7.49 10.02
C GLY A 27 -22.51 -6.05 9.61
N VAL A 28 -21.47 -5.86 8.80
CA VAL A 28 -21.02 -4.54 8.34
C VAL A 28 -20.99 -4.46 6.81
N PRO A 29 -21.06 -3.26 6.21
CA PRO A 29 -20.93 -3.11 4.76
C PRO A 29 -19.56 -3.56 4.23
N VAL A 30 -19.52 -4.09 3.01
CA VAL A 30 -18.28 -4.49 2.30
C VAL A 30 -17.25 -3.36 2.24
N SER A 31 -17.70 -2.10 2.11
CA SER A 31 -16.83 -0.93 2.09
C SER A 31 -16.07 -0.72 3.39
N VAL A 32 -16.62 -1.14 4.54
CA VAL A 32 -15.95 -1.06 5.84
C VAL A 32 -14.81 -2.07 5.90
N ILE A 33 -15.07 -3.32 5.51
CA ILE A 33 -14.04 -4.38 5.41
C ILE A 33 -12.94 -3.96 4.45
N LEU A 34 -13.30 -3.44 3.28
CA LEU A 34 -12.34 -3.00 2.28
C LEU A 34 -11.47 -1.85 2.81
N ARG A 35 -12.06 -0.90 3.56
CA ARG A 35 -11.32 0.20 4.18
C ARG A 35 -10.30 -0.34 5.19
N GLU A 36 -10.69 -1.25 6.08
CA GLU A 36 -9.81 -1.82 7.10
C GLU A 36 -8.60 -2.51 6.46
N ILE A 37 -8.83 -3.36 5.45
CA ILE A 37 -7.77 -4.08 4.73
C ILE A 37 -6.82 -3.09 4.03
N LEU A 38 -7.37 -2.05 3.40
CA LEU A 38 -6.56 -1.04 2.72
C LEU A 38 -5.75 -0.19 3.70
N GLU A 39 -6.29 0.14 4.87
CA GLU A 39 -5.59 0.88 5.92
C GLU A 39 -4.41 0.06 6.45
N GLU A 40 -4.62 -1.23 6.73
CA GLU A 40 -3.58 -2.16 7.17
C GLU A 40 -2.50 -2.33 6.09
N LYS A 41 -2.90 -2.56 4.83
CA LYS A 41 -1.94 -2.70 3.73
C LYS A 41 -1.18 -1.40 3.47
N ALA A 42 -1.84 -0.25 3.54
CA ALA A 42 -1.18 1.03 3.37
C ALA A 42 -0.22 1.32 4.55
N HIS A 43 -0.57 0.91 5.77
CA HIS A 43 0.33 1.03 6.92
C HIS A 43 1.58 0.19 6.73
N SER A 44 1.44 -1.10 6.37
CA SER A 44 2.59 -1.98 6.10
C SER A 44 3.47 -1.47 4.96
N LEU A 45 2.88 -0.98 3.88
CA LEU A 45 3.63 -0.37 2.78
C LEU A 45 4.39 0.89 3.22
N ARG A 46 3.79 1.78 4.02
CA ARG A 46 4.48 2.97 4.54
C ARG A 46 5.58 2.62 5.53
N ALA A 47 5.36 1.63 6.39
CA ALA A 47 6.36 1.14 7.33
C ALA A 47 7.58 0.56 6.58
N GLY A 48 7.36 -0.24 5.55
CA GLY A 48 8.41 -0.79 4.70
C GLY A 48 9.09 0.26 3.80
N ARG A 49 8.34 1.29 3.38
CA ARG A 49 8.84 2.38 2.54
C ARG A 49 9.42 3.53 3.35
N ARG A 50 9.83 3.36 4.62
CA ARG A 50 10.52 4.42 5.37
C ARG A 50 11.67 4.94 4.50
N PRO A 51 11.57 6.15 3.92
CA PRO A 51 12.62 6.65 3.06
C PRO A 51 13.84 6.78 3.95
N ARG A 52 14.86 5.98 3.68
CA ARG A 52 16.15 6.10 4.35
C ARG A 52 16.73 7.39 3.81
N VAL A 53 16.43 8.51 4.46
CA VAL A 53 17.16 9.76 4.27
C VAL A 53 18.56 9.52 4.83
N ALA A 54 19.41 8.90 4.03
CA ALA A 54 20.82 8.86 4.30
C ALA A 54 21.30 10.32 4.21
N VAL A 55 21.59 10.93 5.35
CA VAL A 55 22.40 12.15 5.38
C VAL A 55 23.84 11.71 5.15
N GLY A 56 24.16 11.40 3.88
CA GLY A 56 25.52 11.11 3.47
C GLY A 56 26.28 12.43 3.35
N ARG A 57 27.23 12.70 4.25
CA ARG A 57 28.23 13.72 3.99
C ARG A 57 29.21 13.12 2.99
N SER A 58 29.00 13.40 1.71
CA SER A 58 29.88 12.99 0.63
C SER A 58 31.24 13.67 0.81
N THR A 59 32.30 12.88 1.00
CA THR A 59 33.69 13.36 0.96
C THR A 59 34.32 13.15 -0.43
N ASP A 60 33.60 12.48 -1.32
CA ASP A 60 34.13 11.77 -2.49
C ASP A 60 33.19 11.84 -3.71
N GLY A 61 32.07 12.57 -3.63
CA GLY A 61 31.35 13.09 -4.80
C GLY A 61 30.22 12.25 -5.38
N ALA A 62 29.83 11.12 -4.79
CA ALA A 62 28.68 10.34 -5.28
C ALA A 62 27.35 11.10 -5.06
N SER A 63 26.52 11.21 -6.11
CA SER A 63 25.29 11.99 -6.09
C SER A 63 24.11 11.19 -5.54
N ALA A 64 23.13 11.88 -4.94
CA ALA A 64 21.90 11.24 -4.45
C ALA A 64 21.10 10.52 -5.56
N ALA A 65 21.32 10.86 -6.83
CA ALA A 65 20.66 10.22 -7.96
C ALA A 65 21.19 8.79 -8.21
N ASP A 66 22.48 8.54 -7.93
CA ASP A 66 23.10 7.23 -8.12
C ASP A 66 22.62 6.21 -7.09
N LEU A 67 22.40 6.66 -5.84
CA LEU A 67 21.93 5.81 -4.73
C LEU A 67 20.43 5.48 -4.80
N ALA A 68 19.63 6.26 -5.51
CA ALA A 68 18.19 6.05 -5.67
C ALA A 68 17.84 5.21 -6.92
N SER A 69 18.85 4.70 -7.64
CA SER A 69 18.70 4.01 -8.93
C SER A 69 18.35 2.52 -8.83
N GLU A 70 18.41 1.90 -7.64
CA GLU A 70 18.07 0.48 -7.51
C GLU A 70 16.56 0.24 -7.71
N PRO A 71 16.16 -0.67 -8.62
CA PRO A 71 14.77 -0.89 -8.96
C PRO A 71 14.02 -1.56 -7.80
N VAL A 72 12.96 -0.91 -7.33
CA VAL A 72 12.00 -1.49 -6.38
C VAL A 72 11.09 -2.45 -7.15
N ALA A 73 11.36 -3.75 -6.97
CA ALA A 73 10.56 -4.94 -7.34
C ALA A 73 11.04 -5.72 -8.58
N GLU A 74 11.63 -6.89 -8.35
CA GLU A 74 11.51 -8.01 -9.28
C GLU A 74 10.10 -8.62 -9.19
N PRO A 75 9.47 -9.03 -10.31
CA PRO A 75 8.18 -9.71 -10.28
C PRO A 75 8.32 -11.12 -9.65
N PRO A 76 7.31 -11.59 -8.89
CA PRO A 76 7.35 -12.92 -8.28
C PRO A 76 7.36 -14.01 -9.36
N ARG A 77 8.21 -15.02 -9.17
CA ARG A 77 8.27 -16.25 -9.98
C ARG A 77 7.18 -17.23 -9.61
#